data_AF-A0A364KTH2-F1
#
_entry.id   AF-A0A364KTH2-F1
#
_cell.length_a   1.000
_cell.length_b   1.000
_cell.length_c   1.000
_cell.angle_alpha   90.00
_cell.angle_beta   90.00
_cell.angle_gamma   90.00
#
_symmetry.space_group_name_H-M   'P 1'
#
loop_
_entity.id
_entity.type
_entity.pdbx_description
1 polymer ?
#
loop_
_entity_poly.entity_id
_entity_poly.type
_entity_poly.pdbx_seq_one_letter_code
_entity_poly.pdbx_strand_id
1 'polypeptide(L)'
;MNQSYDEQPVSQSKATLRAALLTYPGNLQEALRRVRDNPQNTLFGVTQTIPSPAVTKALASARPDFIWIDTEHSTFDRLSLNDAIHAAQHHSEGHTLAIVRALDAGASGIIIPHCESAEEVKQIIAKVYYPPIGHRSYNPWTFTPGVSDASLYEDDAYNIKTYNRHVVVIPQIETVKGIENVEEISSLEGVGSLMFGAGDFSIDAGIPLPTSATPHPTLAEAAEKFSAAGKKYGKPLFG
;
A
#
# COMPACT_ATOMS: atom_id res chain seq x y z
N MET A 1 9.18 -39.72 9.90
CA MET A 1 9.04 -38.25 9.90
C MET A 1 8.43 -37.87 11.24
N ASN A 2 9.25 -37.47 12.22
CA ASN A 2 8.82 -37.35 13.64
C ASN A 2 9.07 -35.95 14.25
N GLN A 3 9.31 -34.91 13.46
CA GLN A 3 9.47 -33.55 13.99
C GLN A 3 8.17 -32.77 13.78
N SER A 4 7.68 -32.12 14.84
CA SER A 4 6.59 -31.15 14.77
C SER A 4 7.01 -29.91 13.97
N TYR A 5 6.04 -29.06 13.59
CA TYR A 5 6.31 -27.84 12.82
C TYR A 5 7.24 -26.88 13.58
N ASP A 6 7.06 -26.74 14.90
CA ASP A 6 7.84 -25.83 15.74
C ASP A 6 9.31 -26.26 15.85
N GLU A 7 9.59 -27.55 15.65
CA GLU A 7 10.94 -28.12 15.65
C GLU A 7 11.65 -27.96 14.28
N GLN A 8 11.00 -27.34 13.30
CA GLN A 8 11.52 -27.15 11.94
C GLN A 8 11.67 -25.66 11.58
N PRO A 9 12.74 -24.96 12.01
CA PRO A 9 12.94 -23.54 11.73
C PRO A 9 12.91 -23.16 10.24
N VAL A 10 13.28 -24.08 9.35
CA VAL A 10 13.26 -23.88 7.89
C VAL A 10 11.82 -23.77 7.36
N SER A 11 10.85 -24.40 8.05
CA SER A 11 9.43 -24.40 7.69
C SER A 11 8.68 -23.19 8.25
N GLN A 12 9.31 -22.38 9.12
CA GLN A 12 8.69 -21.22 9.75
C GLN A 12 8.70 -19.98 8.85
N SER A 13 7.59 -19.24 8.84
CA SER A 13 7.45 -17.99 8.08
C SER A 13 8.45 -16.92 8.50
N LYS A 14 9.12 -16.29 7.53
CA LYS A 14 9.98 -15.11 7.73
C LYS A 14 9.22 -13.82 7.43
N ALA A 15 8.20 -13.52 8.23
CA ALA A 15 7.36 -12.34 8.07
C ALA A 15 7.82 -11.22 9.03
N THR A 16 8.87 -10.46 8.67
CA THR A 16 9.45 -9.44 9.58
C THR A 16 8.65 -8.14 9.67
N LEU A 17 7.66 -7.95 8.80
CA LEU A 17 6.86 -6.74 8.70
C LEU A 17 5.41 -6.96 9.15
N ARG A 18 5.01 -8.17 9.57
CA ARG A 18 3.63 -8.44 9.99
C ARG A 18 3.26 -7.69 11.27
N ALA A 19 1.98 -7.39 11.46
CA ALA A 19 1.42 -7.08 12.77
C ALA A 19 1.33 -8.34 13.65
N ALA A 20 0.99 -8.14 14.93
CA ALA A 20 0.76 -9.24 15.87
C ALA A 20 -0.34 -10.19 15.37
N LEU A 21 -1.46 -9.62 14.91
CA LEU A 21 -2.56 -10.35 14.26
C LEU A 21 -2.60 -10.01 12.77
N LEU A 22 -2.84 -11.02 11.92
CA LEU A 22 -2.84 -10.88 10.46
C LEU A 22 -4.09 -10.19 9.89
N THR A 23 -5.03 -9.81 10.76
CA THR A 23 -6.17 -8.93 10.44
C THR A 23 -5.79 -7.45 10.46
N TYR A 24 -4.64 -7.10 11.03
CA TYR A 24 -4.10 -5.74 11.05
C TYR A 24 -3.00 -5.57 10.00
N PRO A 25 -2.75 -4.32 9.54
CA PRO A 25 -1.78 -4.07 8.49
C PRO A 25 -0.36 -4.40 8.94
N GLY A 26 0.39 -5.04 8.07
CA GLY A 26 1.84 -5.08 8.18
C GLY A 26 2.48 -3.70 7.97
N ASN A 27 3.72 -3.55 8.41
CA ASN A 27 4.44 -2.29 8.52
C ASN A 27 5.05 -1.85 7.17
N LEU A 28 4.20 -1.36 6.26
CA LEU A 28 4.64 -0.83 4.97
C LEU A 28 5.50 0.43 5.13
N GLN A 29 5.25 1.27 6.14
CA GLN A 29 6.11 2.43 6.44
C GLN A 29 7.57 2.01 6.67
N GLU A 30 7.80 1.00 7.51
CA GLU A 30 9.13 0.44 7.76
C GLU A 30 9.71 -0.22 6.51
N ALA A 31 8.90 -0.94 5.74
CA ALA A 31 9.34 -1.55 4.48
C ALA A 31 9.89 -0.47 3.51
N LEU A 32 9.14 0.61 3.29
CA LEU A 32 9.57 1.73 2.44
C LEU A 32 10.74 2.51 3.02
N ARG A 33 10.86 2.61 4.35
CA ARG A 33 12.05 3.14 5.01
C ARG A 33 13.29 2.34 4.63
N ARG A 34 13.21 1.00 4.68
CA ARG A 34 14.30 0.10 4.29
C ARG A 34 14.67 0.22 2.81
N VAL A 35 13.69 0.43 1.93
CA VAL A 35 13.91 0.69 0.48
C VAL A 35 14.68 1.98 0.29
N ARG A 36 14.25 3.07 0.94
CA ARG A 36 14.91 4.37 0.85
C ARG A 36 16.35 4.32 1.35
N ASP A 37 16.59 3.60 2.45
CA ASP A 37 17.91 3.50 3.06
C ASP A 37 18.83 2.52 2.27
N ASN A 38 18.26 1.51 1.61
CA ASN A 38 18.99 0.58 0.74
C ASN A 38 18.08 0.03 -0.39
N PRO A 39 18.32 0.42 -1.66
CA PRO A 39 17.54 -0.03 -2.81
C PRO A 39 17.50 -1.55 -3.02
N GLN A 40 18.42 -2.32 -2.44
CA GLN A 40 18.37 -3.80 -2.47
C GLN A 40 17.18 -4.37 -1.69
N ASN A 41 16.51 -3.55 -0.87
CA ASN A 41 15.27 -3.90 -0.20
C ASN A 41 14.01 -3.56 -1.02
N THR A 42 14.15 -3.23 -2.32
CA THR A 42 13.01 -2.98 -3.21
C THR A 42 11.99 -4.12 -3.09
N LEU A 43 10.73 -3.74 -2.90
CA LEU A 43 9.64 -4.69 -2.73
C LEU A 43 9.14 -5.14 -4.10
N PHE A 44 9.00 -6.45 -4.29
CA PHE A 44 8.45 -7.05 -5.50
C PHE A 44 7.05 -7.59 -5.22
N GLY A 45 6.06 -7.00 -5.90
CA GLY A 45 4.66 -7.35 -5.72
C GLY A 45 3.98 -7.85 -6.97
N VAL A 46 2.68 -8.12 -6.83
CA VAL A 46 1.80 -8.53 -7.92
C VAL A 46 0.50 -7.73 -7.89
N THR A 47 0.06 -7.29 -9.06
CA THR A 47 -1.24 -6.64 -9.24
C THR A 47 -2.35 -7.68 -9.31
N GLN A 48 -3.44 -7.45 -8.60
CA GLN A 48 -4.61 -8.30 -8.56
C GLN A 48 -5.84 -7.50 -9.02
N THR A 49 -6.40 -7.91 -10.15
CA THR A 49 -7.60 -7.33 -10.76
C THR A 49 -8.75 -8.34 -10.90
N ILE A 50 -8.50 -9.62 -10.60
CA ILE A 50 -9.52 -10.66 -10.71
C ILE A 50 -10.29 -10.72 -9.38
N PRO A 51 -11.62 -10.45 -9.36
CA PRO A 51 -12.42 -10.33 -8.14
C PRO A 51 -12.71 -11.68 -7.49
N SER A 52 -11.66 -12.38 -7.06
CA SER A 52 -11.73 -13.73 -6.50
C SER A 52 -10.70 -13.91 -5.38
N PRO A 53 -11.15 -14.05 -4.12
CA PRO A 53 -10.27 -14.41 -3.01
C PRO A 53 -9.49 -15.71 -3.26
N ALA A 54 -10.02 -16.65 -4.04
CA ALA A 54 -9.30 -17.88 -4.40
C ALA A 54 -8.04 -17.59 -5.24
N VAL A 55 -8.11 -16.62 -6.17
CA VAL A 55 -6.92 -16.15 -6.90
C VAL A 55 -5.95 -15.48 -5.94
N THR A 56 -6.45 -14.64 -5.02
CA THR A 56 -5.59 -13.97 -4.03
C THR A 56 -4.85 -14.97 -3.13
N LYS A 57 -5.49 -16.09 -2.74
CA LYS A 57 -4.82 -17.19 -2.03
C LYS A 57 -3.67 -17.79 -2.85
N ALA A 58 -3.89 -18.06 -4.13
CA ALA A 58 -2.86 -18.61 -5.00
C ALA A 58 -1.67 -17.64 -5.16
N LEU A 59 -1.94 -16.35 -5.32
CA LEU A 59 -0.91 -15.30 -5.37
C LEU A 59 -0.13 -15.22 -4.05
N ALA A 60 -0.83 -15.23 -2.90
CA ALA A 60 -0.21 -15.13 -1.58
C ALA A 60 0.72 -16.32 -1.25
N SER A 61 0.39 -17.52 -1.73
CA SER A 61 1.25 -18.70 -1.60
C SER A 61 2.58 -18.57 -2.34
N ALA A 62 2.68 -17.72 -3.36
CA ALA A 62 3.94 -17.37 -4.01
C ALA A 62 4.79 -16.39 -3.19
N ARG A 63 4.24 -15.87 -2.09
CA ARG A 63 4.89 -14.96 -1.13
C ARG A 63 5.51 -13.72 -1.79
N PRO A 64 4.76 -12.93 -2.58
CA PRO A 64 5.24 -11.61 -3.00
C PRO A 64 5.35 -10.68 -1.78
N ASP A 65 6.19 -9.65 -1.85
CA ASP A 65 6.32 -8.66 -0.77
C ASP A 65 5.01 -7.89 -0.56
N PHE A 66 4.28 -7.64 -1.66
CA PHE A 66 2.94 -7.06 -1.61
C PHE A 66 2.00 -7.61 -2.69
N ILE A 67 0.70 -7.50 -2.43
CA ILE A 67 -0.35 -7.62 -3.44
C ILE A 67 -1.04 -6.27 -3.51
N TRP A 68 -1.03 -5.67 -4.70
CA TRP A 68 -1.81 -4.47 -5.00
C TRP A 68 -3.15 -4.89 -5.57
N ILE A 69 -4.23 -4.68 -4.81
CA ILE A 69 -5.59 -4.98 -5.26
C ILE A 69 -6.17 -3.69 -5.83
N ASP A 70 -6.35 -3.64 -7.14
CA ASP A 70 -6.98 -2.51 -7.80
C ASP A 70 -8.48 -2.53 -7.52
N THR A 71 -9.02 -1.46 -6.95
CA THR A 71 -10.47 -1.28 -6.71
C THR A 71 -11.05 -0.10 -7.47
N GLU A 72 -10.27 0.51 -8.36
CA GLU A 72 -10.72 1.56 -9.26
C GLU A 72 -11.32 0.97 -10.54
N HIS A 73 -10.64 -0.02 -11.14
CA HIS A 73 -11.09 -0.61 -12.40
C HIS A 73 -11.61 -2.04 -12.28
N SER A 74 -11.38 -2.70 -11.14
CA SER A 74 -11.88 -4.05 -10.92
C SER A 74 -13.15 -4.10 -10.08
N THR A 75 -13.83 -5.24 -10.10
CA THR A 75 -15.21 -5.40 -9.61
C THR A 75 -15.32 -6.15 -8.28
N PHE A 76 -14.34 -5.99 -7.38
CA PHE A 76 -14.49 -6.51 -6.01
C PHE A 76 -15.68 -5.83 -5.31
N ASP A 77 -16.61 -6.64 -4.80
CA ASP A 77 -17.58 -6.15 -3.84
C ASP A 77 -16.93 -5.97 -2.45
N ARG A 78 -17.65 -5.37 -1.51
CA ARG A 78 -17.10 -5.05 -0.18
C ARG A 78 -16.63 -6.29 0.59
N LEU A 79 -17.37 -7.40 0.52
CA LEU A 79 -17.04 -8.61 1.26
C LEU A 79 -15.91 -9.37 0.56
N SER A 80 -15.97 -9.52 -0.77
CA SER A 80 -14.90 -10.17 -1.51
C SER A 80 -13.57 -9.40 -1.44
N LEU A 81 -13.61 -8.07 -1.34
CA LEU A 81 -12.43 -7.24 -1.07
C LEU A 81 -11.84 -7.52 0.32
N ASN A 82 -12.67 -7.48 1.37
CA ASN A 82 -12.27 -7.83 2.73
C ASN A 82 -11.60 -9.21 2.78
N ASP A 83 -12.24 -10.20 2.16
CA ASP A 83 -11.76 -11.58 2.16
C ASP A 83 -10.49 -11.75 1.33
N ALA A 84 -10.33 -11.00 0.24
CA ALA A 84 -9.08 -10.98 -0.54
C ALA A 84 -7.92 -10.41 0.28
N ILE A 85 -8.13 -9.33 1.03
CA ILE A 85 -7.08 -8.73 1.89
C ILE A 85 -6.68 -9.70 3.00
N HIS A 86 -7.64 -10.30 3.68
CA HIS A 86 -7.36 -11.36 4.66
C HIS A 86 -6.66 -12.56 4.01
N ALA A 87 -7.08 -12.97 2.81
CA ALA A 87 -6.41 -14.05 2.09
C ALA A 87 -4.94 -13.73 1.80
N ALA A 88 -4.64 -12.52 1.34
CA ALA A 88 -3.28 -12.05 1.05
C ALA A 88 -2.37 -12.18 2.28
N GLN A 89 -2.82 -11.69 3.43
CA GLN A 89 -2.02 -11.69 4.65
C GLN A 89 -1.93 -13.07 5.30
N HIS A 90 -3.04 -13.81 5.38
CA HIS A 90 -3.07 -15.11 6.07
C HIS A 90 -2.39 -16.24 5.27
N HIS A 91 -2.61 -16.31 3.94
CA HIS A 91 -2.06 -17.41 3.13
C HIS A 91 -0.57 -17.22 2.81
N SER A 92 -0.05 -15.99 2.96
CA SER A 92 1.39 -15.70 2.95
C SER A 92 2.03 -15.80 4.35
N GLU A 93 1.26 -16.18 5.38
CA GLU A 93 1.70 -16.25 6.77
C GLU A 93 2.27 -14.91 7.31
N GLY A 94 1.68 -13.80 6.86
CA GLY A 94 2.04 -12.44 7.21
C GLY A 94 3.18 -11.83 6.40
N HIS A 95 3.68 -12.53 5.39
CA HIS A 95 4.77 -12.01 4.56
C HIS A 95 4.30 -10.90 3.62
N THR A 96 3.14 -11.10 2.98
CA THR A 96 2.62 -10.23 1.94
C THR A 96 1.80 -9.08 2.54
N LEU A 97 2.15 -7.86 2.16
CA LEU A 97 1.40 -6.64 2.49
C LEU A 97 0.28 -6.41 1.46
N ALA A 98 -0.94 -6.12 1.92
CA ALA A 98 -2.03 -5.75 1.02
C ALA A 98 -2.05 -4.23 0.80
N ILE A 99 -2.09 -3.78 -0.45
CA ILE A 99 -2.21 -2.37 -0.82
C ILE A 99 -3.54 -2.18 -1.53
N VAL A 100 -4.48 -1.48 -0.88
CA VAL A 100 -5.84 -1.20 -1.37
C VAL A 100 -6.60 -0.28 -0.40
N ARG A 101 -7.58 0.48 -0.89
CA ARG A 101 -8.42 1.40 -0.09
C ARG A 101 -9.46 0.67 0.81
N ALA A 102 -9.01 -0.20 1.71
CA ALA A 102 -9.86 -0.90 2.68
C ALA A 102 -9.10 -1.18 4.00
N LEU A 103 -8.94 -0.14 4.82
CA LEU A 103 -8.10 -0.17 6.03
C LEU A 103 -8.62 -1.12 7.12
N ASP A 104 -9.92 -1.26 7.28
CA ASP A 104 -10.51 -2.12 8.33
C ASP A 104 -10.24 -3.61 8.09
N ALA A 105 -9.98 -4.01 6.85
CA ALA A 105 -9.57 -5.37 6.50
C ALA A 105 -8.06 -5.62 6.65
N GLY A 106 -7.29 -4.61 7.06
CA GLY A 106 -5.84 -4.71 7.29
C GLY A 106 -4.97 -4.26 6.11
N ALA A 107 -5.49 -3.44 5.19
CA ALA A 107 -4.65 -2.87 4.13
C ALA A 107 -3.51 -2.00 4.70
N SER A 108 -2.29 -2.28 4.25
CA SER A 108 -1.05 -1.64 4.70
C SER A 108 -0.69 -0.40 3.88
N GLY A 109 -1.28 -0.23 2.70
CA GLY A 109 -1.13 0.96 1.88
C GLY A 109 -2.41 1.30 1.15
N ILE A 110 -2.62 2.58 0.87
CA ILE A 110 -3.70 3.05 0.00
C ILE A 110 -3.11 3.83 -1.17
N ILE A 111 -3.56 3.52 -2.38
CA ILE A 111 -3.29 4.34 -3.56
C ILE A 111 -4.48 5.28 -3.78
N ILE A 112 -4.19 6.55 -4.05
CA ILE A 112 -5.18 7.57 -4.33
C ILE A 112 -5.02 7.97 -5.80
N PRO A 113 -5.96 7.57 -6.67
CA PRO A 113 -5.92 7.95 -8.08
C PRO A 113 -6.17 9.45 -8.26
N HIS A 114 -5.76 9.97 -9.41
CA HIS A 114 -6.02 11.32 -9.90
C HIS A 114 -5.67 12.44 -8.90
N CYS A 115 -4.55 12.32 -8.18
CA CYS A 115 -4.14 13.35 -7.22
C CYS A 115 -3.64 14.61 -7.93
N GLU A 116 -4.36 15.73 -7.76
CA GLU A 116 -4.01 17.00 -8.41
C GLU A 116 -3.61 18.13 -7.46
N SER A 117 -3.83 17.98 -6.15
CA SER A 117 -3.51 19.02 -5.17
C SER A 117 -3.07 18.45 -3.83
N ALA A 118 -2.22 19.20 -3.13
CA ALA A 118 -1.78 18.83 -1.80
C ALA A 118 -2.92 18.86 -0.76
N GLU A 119 -3.90 19.76 -0.93
CA GLU A 119 -5.06 19.85 -0.05
C GLU A 119 -5.95 18.60 -0.12
N GLU A 120 -6.22 18.10 -1.32
CA GLU A 120 -6.96 16.84 -1.51
C GLU A 120 -6.26 15.67 -0.82
N VAL A 121 -4.94 15.56 -1.00
CA VAL A 121 -4.14 14.49 -0.37
C VAL A 121 -4.17 14.62 1.17
N LYS A 122 -4.07 15.84 1.73
CA LYS A 122 -4.20 16.08 3.18
C LYS A 122 -5.54 15.63 3.73
N GLN A 123 -6.63 15.90 3.02
CA GLN A 123 -7.97 15.48 3.44
C GLN A 123 -8.09 13.96 3.49
N ILE A 124 -7.41 13.25 2.59
CA ILE A 124 -7.40 11.79 2.60
C ILE A 124 -6.50 11.25 3.72
N ILE A 125 -5.31 11.82 3.92
CA ILE A 125 -4.43 11.50 5.06
C ILE A 125 -5.21 11.60 6.38
N ALA A 126 -6.00 12.66 6.54
CA ALA A 126 -6.80 12.86 7.74
C ALA A 126 -7.89 11.79 7.95
N LYS A 127 -8.36 11.12 6.89
CA LYS A 127 -9.31 10.00 6.96
C LYS A 127 -8.63 8.64 7.15
N VAL A 128 -7.33 8.54 6.85
CA VAL A 128 -6.54 7.31 6.96
C VAL A 128 -6.01 7.09 8.37
N TYR A 129 -5.57 8.17 9.01
CA TYR A 129 -4.93 8.10 10.31
C TYR A 129 -5.86 8.50 11.46
N TYR A 130 -5.65 7.87 12.61
CA TYR A 130 -6.31 8.23 13.87
C TYR A 130 -5.66 9.46 14.50
N PRO A 131 -6.32 10.11 15.48
CA PRO A 131 -5.71 11.17 16.28
C PRO A 131 -4.35 10.73 16.87
N PRO A 132 -3.35 11.63 16.97
CA PRO A 132 -3.40 13.06 16.64
C PRO A 132 -3.13 13.41 15.16
N ILE A 133 -2.85 12.42 14.31
CA ILE A 133 -2.46 12.65 12.90
C ILE A 133 -3.68 13.00 12.04
N GLY A 134 -4.80 12.32 12.28
CA GLY A 134 -6.06 12.51 11.56
C GLY A 134 -7.28 12.34 12.44
N HIS A 135 -8.41 12.04 11.81
CA HIS A 135 -9.72 11.87 12.41
C HIS A 135 -10.45 10.63 11.87
N ARG A 136 -9.70 9.57 11.51
CA ARG A 136 -10.28 8.28 11.09
C ARG A 136 -11.29 7.76 12.11
N SER A 137 -12.43 7.28 11.62
CA SER A 137 -13.42 6.59 12.45
C SER A 137 -12.91 5.22 12.89
N TYR A 138 -13.17 4.88 14.14
CA TYR A 138 -12.83 3.57 14.70
C TYR A 138 -13.90 2.53 14.39
N ASN A 139 -13.49 1.31 14.00
CA ASN A 139 -14.40 0.20 13.74
C ASN A 139 -14.31 -0.86 14.86
N PRO A 140 -15.37 -1.01 15.69
CA PRO A 140 -15.37 -1.93 16.83
C PRO A 140 -15.47 -3.41 16.44
N TRP A 141 -15.69 -3.73 15.16
CA TRP A 141 -15.90 -5.11 14.69
C TRP A 141 -14.63 -5.77 14.14
N THR A 142 -13.50 -5.05 14.14
CA THR A 142 -12.21 -5.57 13.66
C THR A 142 -11.50 -6.48 14.65
N PHE A 143 -11.96 -6.51 15.91
CA PHE A 143 -11.33 -7.21 17.01
C PHE A 143 -12.30 -7.45 18.17
N THR A 144 -11.89 -8.25 19.15
CA THR A 144 -12.64 -8.53 20.38
C THR A 144 -11.77 -8.20 21.59
N PRO A 145 -12.15 -7.21 22.44
CA PRO A 145 -11.36 -6.83 23.62
C PRO A 145 -11.06 -8.01 24.54
N GLY A 146 -9.79 -8.18 24.93
CA GLY A 146 -9.30 -9.27 25.77
C GLY A 146 -9.25 -10.65 25.08
N VAL A 147 -9.56 -10.73 23.78
CA VAL A 147 -9.62 -11.99 23.03
C VAL A 147 -8.76 -11.94 21.76
N SER A 148 -8.89 -10.89 20.95
CA SER A 148 -8.19 -10.74 19.68
C SER A 148 -7.67 -9.32 19.46
N ASP A 149 -7.01 -8.76 20.47
CA ASP A 149 -6.59 -7.36 20.57
C ASP A 149 -5.07 -7.17 20.65
N ALA A 150 -4.29 -8.20 20.32
CA ALA A 150 -2.83 -8.15 20.39
C ALA A 150 -2.24 -7.07 19.46
N SER A 151 -1.25 -6.34 19.97
CA SER A 151 -0.47 -5.33 19.24
C SER A 151 1.03 -5.53 19.50
N LEU A 152 1.87 -5.08 18.57
CA LEU A 152 3.33 -5.03 18.75
C LEU A 152 3.77 -3.80 19.58
N TYR A 153 2.84 -2.92 19.91
CA TYR A 153 3.10 -1.69 20.64
C TYR A 153 2.50 -1.75 22.04
N GLU A 154 3.24 -1.21 23.02
CA GLU A 154 2.76 -1.08 24.40
C GLU A 154 1.49 -0.22 24.44
N ASP A 155 0.55 -0.54 25.35
CA ASP A 155 -0.70 0.18 25.57
C ASP A 155 -1.50 0.46 24.28
N ASP A 156 -1.67 -0.57 23.44
CA ASP A 156 -2.28 -0.44 22.11
C ASP A 156 -3.33 -1.55 21.82
N ALA A 157 -4.17 -1.89 22.80
CA ALA A 157 -5.23 -2.89 22.64
C ALA A 157 -6.20 -2.57 21.49
N TYR A 158 -6.36 -1.29 21.14
CA TYR A 158 -7.20 -0.85 20.02
C TYR A 158 -6.45 -0.78 18.68
N ASN A 159 -5.17 -1.15 18.64
CA ASN A 159 -4.29 -1.14 17.46
C ASN A 159 -4.19 0.22 16.75
N ILE A 160 -4.37 1.32 17.49
CA ILE A 160 -4.30 2.69 16.97
C ILE A 160 -2.85 3.01 16.56
N LYS A 161 -1.87 2.62 17.39
CA LYS A 161 -0.45 2.80 17.07
C LYS A 161 -0.06 1.92 15.89
N THR A 162 -0.55 0.68 15.82
CA THR A 162 -0.38 -0.21 14.66
C THR A 162 -0.78 0.50 13.36
N TYR A 163 -2.03 0.97 13.25
CA TYR A 163 -2.48 1.67 12.04
C TYR A 163 -1.65 2.91 11.71
N ASN A 164 -1.43 3.79 12.69
CA ASN A 164 -0.73 5.05 12.47
C ASN A 164 0.75 4.88 12.07
N ARG A 165 1.39 3.80 12.52
CA ARG A 165 2.82 3.52 12.25
C ARG A 165 3.05 2.60 11.07
N HIS A 166 2.02 1.90 10.58
CA HIS A 166 2.18 0.88 9.53
C HIS A 166 1.63 1.32 8.18
N VAL A 167 0.50 2.04 8.18
CA VAL A 167 -0.23 2.38 6.95
C VAL A 167 0.47 3.48 6.16
N VAL A 168 0.51 3.33 4.84
CA VAL A 168 1.08 4.32 3.92
C VAL A 168 0.02 4.89 2.99
N VAL A 169 0.07 6.21 2.77
CA VAL A 169 -0.66 6.89 1.70
C VAL A 169 0.24 7.07 0.47
N ILE A 170 -0.26 6.69 -0.70
CA ILE A 170 0.44 6.69 -1.99
C ILE A 170 -0.38 7.50 -3.02
N PRO A 171 -0.11 8.81 -3.18
CA PRO A 171 -0.70 9.58 -4.26
C PRO A 171 -0.26 9.04 -5.63
N GLN A 172 -1.24 8.81 -6.51
CA GLN A 172 -0.99 8.51 -7.92
C GLN A 172 -1.11 9.80 -8.73
N ILE A 173 -0.02 10.12 -9.40
CA ILE A 173 0.13 11.32 -10.23
C ILE A 173 -0.05 10.90 -11.67
N GLU A 174 -1.12 11.35 -12.30
CA GLU A 174 -1.52 10.85 -13.63
C GLU A 174 -2.30 11.87 -14.46
N THR A 175 -2.19 13.15 -14.12
CA THR A 175 -2.72 14.26 -14.92
C THR A 175 -1.64 15.31 -15.12
N VAL A 176 -1.80 16.18 -16.12
CA VAL A 176 -0.92 17.32 -16.36
C VAL A 176 -0.83 18.19 -15.10
N LYS A 177 -1.98 18.48 -14.49
CA LYS A 177 -2.06 19.27 -13.25
C LYS A 177 -1.42 18.57 -12.05
N GLY A 178 -1.57 17.25 -11.93
CA GLY A 178 -0.85 16.45 -10.93
C GLY A 178 0.66 16.58 -11.07
N ILE A 179 1.18 16.56 -12.30
CA ILE A 179 2.60 16.78 -12.60
C ILE A 179 3.04 18.22 -12.34
N GLU A 180 2.20 19.22 -12.59
CA GLU A 180 2.45 20.61 -12.20
C GLU A 180 2.67 20.73 -10.69
N ASN A 181 1.81 20.10 -9.89
CA ASN A 181 1.79 20.16 -8.42
C ASN A 181 2.57 19.06 -7.70
N VAL A 182 3.30 18.21 -8.43
CA VAL A 182 3.94 17.01 -7.87
C VAL A 182 4.89 17.32 -6.72
N GLU A 183 5.60 18.45 -6.75
CA GLU A 183 6.49 18.84 -5.66
C GLU A 183 5.74 19.13 -4.36
N GLU A 184 4.61 19.83 -4.44
CA GLU A 184 3.80 20.16 -3.26
C GLU A 184 3.23 18.88 -2.65
N ILE A 185 2.65 18.00 -3.48
CA ILE A 185 2.12 16.70 -3.07
C ILE A 185 3.21 15.82 -2.43
N SER A 186 4.39 15.77 -3.07
CA SER A 186 5.52 14.97 -2.59
C SER A 186 6.10 15.49 -1.27
N SER A 187 5.95 16.79 -0.98
CA SER A 187 6.48 17.39 0.25
C SER A 187 5.66 17.07 1.51
N LEU A 188 4.45 16.51 1.35
CA LEU A 188 3.53 16.28 2.45
C LEU A 188 4.06 15.26 3.47
N GLU A 189 3.88 15.61 4.74
CA GLU A 189 3.94 14.65 5.85
C GLU A 189 2.72 13.72 5.75
N GLY A 190 2.94 12.41 5.93
CA GLY A 190 1.91 11.37 5.74
C GLY A 190 1.88 10.73 4.34
N VAL A 191 2.52 11.33 3.33
CA VAL A 191 2.80 10.66 2.05
C VAL A 191 4.07 9.82 2.20
N GLY A 192 3.96 8.51 1.99
CA GLY A 192 5.10 7.58 2.15
C GLY A 192 5.70 7.07 0.85
N SER A 193 4.95 7.11 -0.26
CA SER A 193 5.38 6.70 -1.60
C SER A 193 4.63 7.50 -2.66
N LEU A 194 5.04 7.42 -3.92
CA LEU A 194 4.35 8.04 -5.06
C LEU A 194 4.18 7.05 -6.20
N MET A 195 3.07 7.11 -6.92
CA MET A 195 2.82 6.31 -8.12
C MET A 195 2.63 7.22 -9.34
N PHE A 196 3.03 6.76 -10.53
CA PHE A 196 2.81 7.48 -11.79
C PHE A 196 1.90 6.69 -12.73
N GLY A 197 0.77 7.28 -13.11
CA GLY A 197 -0.18 6.70 -14.06
C GLY A 197 0.10 7.16 -15.48
N ALA A 198 0.98 6.45 -16.19
CA ALA A 198 1.40 6.87 -17.53
C ALA A 198 0.27 6.86 -18.57
N GLY A 199 -0.70 5.94 -18.43
CA GLY A 199 -1.85 5.84 -19.34
C GLY A 199 -2.77 7.05 -19.26
N ASP A 200 -3.27 7.34 -18.06
CA ASP A 200 -4.14 8.50 -17.82
C ASP A 200 -3.43 9.82 -18.07
N PHE A 201 -2.13 9.93 -17.71
CA PHE A 201 -1.35 11.13 -18.05
C PHE A 201 -1.29 11.36 -19.56
N SER A 202 -1.05 10.30 -20.35
CA SER A 202 -1.02 10.41 -21.81
C SER A 202 -2.35 10.91 -22.37
N ILE A 203 -3.48 10.40 -21.84
CA ILE A 203 -4.82 10.81 -22.26
C ILE A 203 -5.06 12.28 -21.92
N ASP A 204 -4.79 12.68 -20.67
CA ASP A 204 -5.00 14.06 -20.19
C ASP A 204 -4.11 15.07 -20.92
N ALA A 205 -2.86 14.70 -21.22
CA ALA A 205 -1.91 15.52 -21.97
C ALA A 205 -2.20 15.56 -23.49
N GLY A 206 -3.17 14.80 -23.99
CA GLY A 206 -3.51 14.74 -25.41
C GLY A 206 -2.43 14.11 -26.28
N ILE A 207 -1.64 13.19 -25.73
CA ILE A 207 -0.56 12.48 -26.43
C ILE A 207 -0.91 10.99 -26.61
N PRO A 208 -0.25 10.26 -27.52
CA PRO A 208 -0.48 8.83 -27.67
C PRO A 208 -0.21 8.05 -26.37
N LEU A 209 -0.96 6.96 -26.17
CA LEU A 209 -0.69 6.00 -25.09
C LEU A 209 0.72 5.39 -25.23
N PRO A 210 1.38 5.03 -24.11
CA PRO A 210 2.76 4.53 -24.11
C PRO A 210 2.85 3.06 -24.56
N THR A 211 2.58 2.80 -25.83
CA THR A 211 2.64 1.46 -26.44
C THR A 211 3.94 1.19 -27.20
N SER A 212 4.77 2.23 -27.41
CA SER A 212 6.07 2.13 -28.08
C SER A 212 7.24 2.06 -27.10
N ALA A 213 8.35 1.45 -27.54
CA ALA A 213 9.59 1.39 -26.76
C ALA A 213 10.20 2.78 -26.48
N THR A 214 9.99 3.75 -27.38
CA THR A 214 10.37 5.15 -27.18
C THR A 214 9.14 5.92 -26.69
N PRO A 215 9.17 6.50 -25.48
CA PRO A 215 8.07 7.32 -24.98
C PRO A 215 7.99 8.65 -25.72
N HIS A 216 6.80 9.25 -25.75
CA HIS A 216 6.61 10.62 -26.21
C HIS A 216 7.42 11.59 -25.33
N PRO A 217 8.06 12.65 -25.86
CA PRO A 217 8.89 13.58 -25.08
C PRO A 217 8.18 14.16 -23.85
N THR A 218 6.91 14.59 -24.00
CA THR A 218 6.09 15.10 -22.87
C THR A 218 5.92 14.07 -21.75
N LEU A 219 5.76 12.79 -22.08
CA LEU A 219 5.65 11.72 -21.07
C LEU A 219 6.99 11.51 -20.35
N ALA A 220 8.10 11.53 -21.10
CA ALA A 220 9.44 11.39 -20.55
C ALA A 220 9.76 12.56 -19.58
N GLU A 221 9.48 13.80 -19.98
CA GLU A 221 9.66 14.99 -19.15
C GLU A 221 8.80 14.93 -17.88
N ALA A 222 7.56 14.48 -17.97
CA ALA A 222 6.69 14.29 -16.83
C ALA A 222 7.22 13.21 -15.86
N ALA A 223 7.64 12.06 -16.37
CA ALA A 223 8.23 11.00 -15.57
C ALA A 223 9.54 11.43 -14.88
N GLU A 224 10.37 12.23 -15.57
CA GLU A 224 11.58 12.82 -14.98
C GLU A 224 11.24 13.79 -13.84
N LYS A 225 10.28 14.70 -14.06
CA LYS A 225 9.82 15.63 -13.01
C LYS A 225 9.25 14.90 -11.80
N PHE A 226 8.43 13.87 -12.04
CA PHE A 226 7.87 13.00 -11.00
C PHE A 226 8.96 12.29 -10.19
N SER A 227 9.91 11.63 -10.87
CA SER A 227 11.00 10.90 -10.23
C SER A 227 11.93 11.83 -9.44
N ALA A 228 12.22 13.02 -9.99
CA ALA A 228 13.01 14.04 -9.31
C ALA A 228 12.32 14.53 -8.02
N ALA A 229 11.00 14.73 -8.03
CA ALA A 229 10.23 15.09 -6.84
C ALA A 229 10.27 13.98 -5.78
N GLY A 230 10.02 12.72 -6.17
CA GLY A 230 10.12 11.58 -5.26
C GLY A 230 11.50 11.49 -4.59
N LYS A 231 12.57 11.62 -5.39
CA LYS A 231 13.94 11.65 -4.87
C LYS A 231 14.20 12.83 -3.93
N LYS A 232 13.78 14.04 -4.29
CA LYS A 232 13.97 15.27 -3.50
C LYS A 232 13.38 15.15 -2.10
N TYR A 233 12.19 14.57 -1.99
CA TYR A 233 11.46 14.44 -0.72
C TYR A 233 11.60 13.05 -0.07
N GLY A 234 12.51 12.21 -0.57
CA GLY A 234 12.79 10.89 -0.02
C GLY A 234 11.60 9.92 -0.06
N LYS A 235 10.75 10.03 -1.10
CA LYS A 235 9.60 9.16 -1.36
C LYS A 235 10.02 8.08 -2.36
N PRO A 236 10.07 6.79 -1.96
CA PRO A 236 10.16 5.70 -2.92
C PRO A 236 9.05 5.80 -3.96
N LEU A 237 9.32 5.30 -5.17
CA LEU A 237 8.34 5.25 -6.25
C LEU A 237 7.67 3.88 -6.27
N PHE A 238 6.41 3.85 -6.64
CA PHE A 238 5.58 2.66 -6.81
C PHE A 238 5.17 2.54 -8.28
N GLY A 239 5.40 1.38 -8.90
CA GLY A 239 5.10 1.13 -10.31
C GLY A 239 5.86 -0.06 -10.87
#